data_AF-A0A970CMV7-F1
#
_entry.id   AF-A0A970CMV7-F1
#
_cell.length_a   1.000
_cell.length_b   1.000
_cell.length_c   1.000
_cell.angle_alpha   90.00
_cell.angle_beta   90.00
_cell.angle_gamma   90.00
#
_symmetry.space_group_name_H-M   'P 1'
#
loop_
_entity.id
_entity.type
_entity.pdbx_description
1 polymer ?
#
loop_
_entity_poly.entity_id
_entity_poly.type
_entity_poly.pdbx_seq_one_letter_code
_entity_poly.pdbx_strand_id
1 'polypeptide(L)'
;MMTNKLRNHHKVLENMYIKGSLHVLDQVKLITNHYLTINTNNHDEILLNIYGLLQTLFVGVDALYDFVKAVTENKYLININQNDRLHELKFIRNDVVGHPTSRIYSNNRTGFCILDTKNIKIDKIKYSSYVIDNKTNKSELLLTKEVNLYKLINAYHIEADNIIEQVEIFLDNPYSKNIVEVILKLERKYLDGEDIRLHLNESIAEVLKHLTANNKSQHRIIWRLDLLKVLLNWESSDPEIRNLVDYITKFQLQKILEIALDITGQYRPIRRIKLPYLLREFYKDVKPKEKQVVPLLKNLHDSKHPFFNSDLSELRKIMDTNSSQKILSILKEEKDEQRIYLLGSILKRYNSK
;
A
#
# COMPACT_ATOMS: atom_id res chain seq x y z
N MET A 1 -12.25 22.45 0.23
CA MET A 1 -12.77 23.26 -0.91
C MET A 1 -11.57 23.50 -1.78
N MET A 2 -11.54 23.07 -3.04
CA MET A 2 -10.37 23.32 -3.89
C MET A 2 -10.11 24.82 -3.92
N THR A 3 -8.87 25.21 -3.60
CA THR A 3 -8.57 26.63 -3.55
C THR A 3 -8.60 27.19 -4.98
N ASN A 4 -9.00 28.47 -5.10
CA ASN A 4 -8.89 29.19 -6.37
C ASN A 4 -7.45 29.20 -6.90
N LYS A 5 -6.47 28.94 -6.04
CA LYS A 5 -5.05 28.87 -6.36
C LYS A 5 -4.71 27.69 -7.28
N LEU A 6 -5.16 26.47 -6.95
CA LEU A 6 -4.95 25.29 -7.80
C LEU A 6 -5.57 25.47 -9.19
N ARG A 7 -6.80 25.98 -9.23
CA ARG A 7 -7.56 26.14 -10.47
C ARG A 7 -6.96 27.16 -11.43
N ASN A 8 -6.20 28.13 -10.90
CA ASN A 8 -5.59 29.21 -11.68
C ASN A 8 -4.09 28.97 -11.97
N HIS A 9 -3.51 27.86 -11.52
CA HIS A 9 -2.11 27.56 -11.79
C HIS A 9 -1.92 27.15 -13.26
N HIS A 10 -0.94 27.75 -13.96
CA HIS A 10 -0.73 27.54 -15.42
C HIS A 10 -0.63 26.06 -15.81
N LYS A 11 0.12 25.26 -15.03
CA LYS A 11 0.25 23.80 -15.24
C LYS A 11 -1.10 23.06 -15.17
N VAL A 12 -2.05 23.55 -14.38
CA VAL A 12 -3.42 23.00 -14.22
C VAL A 12 -4.33 23.47 -15.35
N LEU A 13 -4.19 24.73 -15.77
CA LEU A 13 -5.03 25.33 -16.82
C LEU A 13 -4.81 24.73 -18.21
N GLU A 14 -3.65 24.14 -18.49
CA GLU A 14 -3.35 23.59 -19.83
C GLU A 14 -3.44 22.06 -19.90
N ASN A 15 -3.45 21.37 -18.76
CA ASN A 15 -3.38 19.90 -18.74
C ASN A 15 -4.78 19.26 -18.55
N MET A 16 -5.28 18.61 -19.60
CA MET A 16 -6.58 17.93 -19.58
C MET A 16 -6.66 16.77 -18.58
N TYR A 17 -5.56 16.06 -18.31
CA TYR A 17 -5.54 15.00 -17.30
C TYR A 17 -5.79 15.59 -15.91
N ILE A 18 -5.12 16.70 -15.58
CA ILE A 18 -5.32 17.38 -14.31
C ILE A 18 -6.78 17.85 -14.19
N LYS A 19 -7.32 18.54 -15.20
CA LYS A 19 -8.71 19.01 -15.20
C LYS A 19 -9.71 17.87 -15.02
N GLY A 20 -9.51 16.76 -15.74
CA GLY A 20 -10.35 15.56 -15.64
C GLY A 20 -10.35 14.99 -14.23
N SER A 21 -9.16 14.78 -13.64
CA SER A 21 -9.05 14.29 -12.26
C SER A 21 -9.71 15.24 -11.26
N LEU A 22 -9.50 16.56 -11.38
CA LEU A 22 -10.13 17.54 -10.49
C LEU A 22 -11.66 17.53 -10.59
N HIS A 23 -12.20 17.42 -11.82
CA HIS A 23 -13.64 17.33 -12.03
C HIS A 23 -14.24 16.08 -11.37
N VAL A 24 -13.55 14.94 -11.48
CA VAL A 24 -13.97 13.70 -10.81
C VAL A 24 -13.96 13.87 -9.28
N LEU A 25 -12.95 14.55 -8.71
CA LEU A 25 -12.91 14.82 -7.26
C LEU A 25 -14.07 15.71 -6.80
N ASP A 26 -14.47 16.70 -7.61
CA ASP A 26 -15.65 17.53 -7.34
C ASP A 26 -16.95 16.68 -7.38
N GLN A 27 -17.11 15.79 -8.36
CA GLN A 27 -18.25 14.87 -8.44
C GLN A 27 -18.31 13.94 -7.23
N VAL A 28 -17.16 13.38 -6.82
CA VAL A 28 -17.07 12.51 -5.64
C VAL A 28 -17.55 13.24 -4.40
N LYS A 29 -17.16 14.50 -4.22
CA LYS A 29 -17.63 15.33 -3.11
C LYS A 29 -19.14 15.57 -3.13
N LEU A 30 -19.71 15.84 -4.30
CA LEU A 30 -21.16 16.04 -4.43
C LEU A 30 -21.93 14.78 -4.04
N ILE A 31 -21.51 13.62 -4.57
CA ILE A 31 -22.18 12.33 -4.33
C ILE A 31 -22.08 11.94 -2.85
N THR A 32 -20.89 12.03 -2.26
CA THR A 32 -20.66 11.69 -0.85
C THR A 32 -21.42 12.61 0.10
N ASN A 33 -21.48 13.92 -0.17
CA ASN A 33 -22.29 14.85 0.61
C ASN A 33 -23.78 14.54 0.49
N HIS A 34 -24.27 14.25 -0.71
CA HIS A 34 -25.66 13.86 -0.90
C HIS A 34 -25.98 12.59 -0.13
N TYR A 35 -25.11 11.57 -0.20
CA TYR A 35 -25.26 10.31 0.53
C TYR A 35 -25.46 10.52 2.03
N LEU A 36 -24.71 11.43 2.64
CA LEU A 36 -24.81 11.76 4.08
C LEU A 36 -26.16 12.39 4.47
N THR A 37 -26.95 12.86 3.51
CA THR A 37 -28.26 13.48 3.73
C THR A 37 -29.43 12.56 3.40
N ILE A 38 -29.17 11.36 2.86
CA ILE A 38 -30.22 10.42 2.48
C ILE A 38 -30.95 9.94 3.71
N ASN A 39 -32.27 10.07 3.68
CA ASN A 39 -33.17 9.54 4.70
C ASN A 39 -34.21 8.66 4.01
N THR A 40 -33.85 7.40 3.81
CA THR A 40 -34.74 6.38 3.25
C THR A 40 -34.64 5.10 4.07
N ASN A 41 -35.79 4.43 4.23
CA ASN A 41 -35.88 3.10 4.80
C ASN A 41 -36.17 2.05 3.70
N ASN A 42 -36.23 2.46 2.43
CA ASN A 42 -36.43 1.54 1.32
C ASN A 42 -35.16 0.72 1.10
N HIS A 43 -35.31 -0.60 1.19
CA HIS A 43 -34.20 -1.54 1.11
C HIS A 43 -33.43 -1.46 -0.22
N ASP A 44 -34.14 -1.43 -1.35
CA ASP A 44 -33.54 -1.42 -2.68
C ASP A 44 -32.82 -0.10 -2.93
N GLU A 45 -33.39 1.00 -2.43
CA GLU A 45 -32.79 2.32 -2.48
C GLU A 45 -31.51 2.40 -1.63
N ILE A 46 -31.52 1.82 -0.42
CA ILE A 46 -30.32 1.71 0.43
C ILE A 46 -29.22 0.95 -0.32
N LEU A 47 -29.56 -0.18 -0.93
CA LEU A 47 -28.60 -1.00 -1.67
C LEU A 47 -27.99 -0.24 -2.84
N LEU A 48 -28.83 0.41 -3.67
CA LEU A 48 -28.38 1.23 -4.80
C LEU A 48 -27.43 2.34 -4.36
N ASN A 49 -27.80 3.07 -3.29
CA ASN A 49 -26.99 4.15 -2.74
C ASN A 49 -25.63 3.64 -2.24
N ILE A 50 -25.59 2.47 -1.58
CA ILE A 50 -24.35 1.89 -1.08
C ILE A 50 -23.42 1.49 -2.22
N TYR A 51 -23.94 0.84 -3.27
CA TYR A 51 -23.14 0.52 -4.46
C TYR A 51 -22.61 1.79 -5.13
N GLY A 52 -23.45 2.81 -5.28
CA GLY A 52 -23.06 4.12 -5.79
C GLY A 52 -21.96 4.79 -4.96
N LEU A 53 -22.11 4.79 -3.63
CA LEU A 53 -21.12 5.33 -2.70
C LEU A 53 -19.78 4.61 -2.83
N LEU A 54 -19.78 3.28 -2.74
CA LEU A 54 -18.54 2.51 -2.78
C LEU A 54 -17.81 2.74 -4.10
N GLN A 55 -18.52 2.67 -5.22
CA GLN A 55 -17.95 2.98 -6.55
C GLN A 55 -17.37 4.40 -6.60
N THR A 56 -18.08 5.37 -6.05
CA THR A 56 -17.64 6.77 -5.97
C THR A 56 -16.35 6.91 -5.18
N LEU A 57 -16.22 6.25 -4.04
CA LEU A 57 -15.00 6.29 -3.22
C LEU A 57 -13.80 5.67 -3.95
N PHE A 58 -13.98 4.56 -4.69
CA PHE A 58 -12.89 3.97 -5.49
C PHE A 58 -12.43 4.90 -6.60
N VAL A 59 -13.38 5.48 -7.33
CA VAL A 59 -13.10 6.48 -8.37
C VAL A 59 -12.39 7.70 -7.77
N GLY A 60 -12.79 8.14 -6.58
CA GLY A 60 -12.14 9.23 -5.87
C GLY A 60 -10.69 8.94 -5.48
N VAL A 61 -10.38 7.71 -5.05
CA VAL A 61 -8.99 7.30 -4.76
C VAL A 61 -8.14 7.27 -6.04
N ASP A 62 -8.67 6.68 -7.12
CA ASP A 62 -7.95 6.61 -8.40
C ASP A 62 -7.71 8.04 -8.97
N ALA A 63 -8.71 8.93 -8.87
CA ALA A 63 -8.58 10.33 -9.27
C ALA A 63 -7.54 11.12 -8.45
N LEU A 64 -7.40 10.86 -7.14
CA LEU A 64 -6.33 11.46 -6.34
C LEU A 64 -4.94 11.04 -6.82
N TYR A 65 -4.76 9.74 -7.11
CA TYR A 65 -3.48 9.23 -7.65
C TYR A 65 -3.15 9.82 -9.02
N ASP A 66 -4.12 9.89 -9.91
CA ASP A 66 -3.93 10.45 -11.24
C ASP A 66 -3.68 11.95 -11.20
N PHE A 67 -4.40 12.69 -10.34
CA PHE A 67 -4.17 14.12 -10.11
C PHE A 67 -2.73 14.38 -9.64
N VAL A 68 -2.28 13.70 -8.59
CA VAL A 68 -0.92 13.86 -8.06
C VAL A 68 0.11 13.52 -9.12
N LYS A 69 -0.04 12.39 -9.81
CA LYS A 69 0.87 11.98 -10.88
C LYS A 69 0.92 12.97 -12.03
N ALA A 70 -0.21 13.55 -12.43
CA ALA A 70 -0.25 14.52 -13.50
C ALA A 70 0.41 15.86 -13.10
N VAL A 71 0.34 16.24 -11.81
CA VAL A 71 0.96 17.47 -11.31
C VAL A 71 2.46 17.30 -11.07
N THR A 72 2.89 16.20 -10.44
CA THR A 72 4.28 16.01 -9.97
C THR A 72 5.08 15.02 -10.81
N GLU A 73 4.48 14.47 -11.86
CA GLU A 73 5.03 13.43 -12.75
C GLU A 73 5.22 12.06 -12.08
N ASN A 74 4.89 11.95 -10.78
CA ASN A 74 5.02 10.73 -10.00
C ASN A 74 3.95 10.62 -8.90
N LYS A 75 3.85 9.47 -8.25
CA LYS A 75 2.84 9.23 -7.19
C LYS A 75 3.41 9.33 -5.77
N TYR A 76 4.61 9.86 -5.61
CA TYR A 76 5.37 9.71 -4.36
C TYR A 76 4.90 10.63 -3.24
N LEU A 77 4.19 11.71 -3.58
CA LEU A 77 3.57 12.58 -2.59
C LEU A 77 2.50 11.89 -1.74
N ILE A 78 1.90 10.80 -2.24
CA ILE A 78 0.74 10.18 -1.58
C ILE A 78 0.89 8.67 -1.39
N ASN A 79 0.34 8.20 -0.27
CA ASN A 79 0.30 6.78 0.07
C ASN A 79 -0.99 6.43 0.84
N ILE A 80 -2.15 6.62 0.19
CA ILE A 80 -3.49 6.43 0.78
C ILE A 80 -3.64 5.11 1.56
N ASN A 81 -2.92 4.05 1.19
CA ASN A 81 -2.95 2.77 1.90
C ASN A 81 -2.32 2.80 3.32
N GLN A 82 -1.66 3.89 3.73
CA GLN A 82 -1.24 4.08 5.13
C GLN A 82 -2.38 4.53 6.04
N ASN A 83 -3.46 5.07 5.46
CA ASN A 83 -4.67 5.34 6.22
C ASN A 83 -5.39 4.01 6.46
N ASP A 84 -5.44 3.54 7.70
CA ASP A 84 -6.01 2.24 8.04
C ASP A 84 -7.40 2.03 7.45
N ARG A 85 -8.28 3.04 7.48
CA ARG A 85 -9.65 2.93 6.96
C ARG A 85 -9.69 2.88 5.44
N LEU A 86 -8.83 3.63 4.76
CA LEU A 86 -8.77 3.62 3.29
C LEU A 86 -8.00 2.43 2.74
N HIS A 87 -7.10 1.82 3.53
CA HIS A 87 -6.53 0.52 3.22
C HIS A 87 -7.64 -0.54 3.13
N GLU A 88 -8.65 -0.47 4.00
CA GLU A 88 -9.80 -1.38 3.94
C GLU A 88 -10.63 -1.22 2.68
N LEU A 89 -10.74 0.00 2.16
CA LEU A 89 -11.47 0.32 0.94
C LEU A 89 -10.98 -0.55 -0.23
N LYS A 90 -9.66 -0.79 -0.34
CA LYS A 90 -9.09 -1.70 -1.35
C LYS A 90 -9.70 -3.11 -1.32
N PHE A 91 -9.96 -3.64 -0.13
CA PHE A 91 -10.58 -4.96 0.02
C PHE A 91 -12.07 -4.89 -0.31
N ILE A 92 -12.78 -3.91 0.24
CA ILE A 92 -14.21 -3.68 -0.02
C ILE A 92 -14.48 -3.53 -1.52
N ARG A 93 -13.59 -2.84 -2.26
CA ARG A 93 -13.65 -2.72 -3.73
C ARG A 93 -13.80 -4.07 -4.39
N ASN A 94 -12.86 -4.94 -4.09
CA ASN A 94 -12.83 -6.25 -4.72
C ASN A 94 -14.00 -7.09 -4.21
N ASP A 95 -14.29 -7.02 -2.91
CA ASP A 95 -15.19 -7.89 -2.14
C ASP A 95 -16.67 -7.60 -2.39
N VAL A 96 -17.04 -6.35 -2.64
CA VAL A 96 -18.47 -5.97 -2.72
C VAL A 96 -18.86 -5.57 -4.14
N VAL A 97 -18.05 -4.73 -4.81
CA VAL A 97 -18.46 -4.11 -6.09
C VAL A 97 -17.70 -4.59 -7.32
N GLY A 98 -16.47 -5.07 -7.16
CA GLY A 98 -15.57 -5.36 -8.28
C GLY A 98 -15.68 -6.79 -8.79
N HIS A 99 -15.18 -7.74 -8.00
CA HIS A 99 -15.13 -9.15 -8.37
C HIS A 99 -15.56 -10.04 -7.20
N PRO A 100 -16.84 -9.96 -6.79
CA PRO A 100 -17.34 -10.71 -5.63
C PRO A 100 -17.55 -12.20 -5.90
N THR A 101 -17.72 -12.62 -7.16
CA THR A 101 -18.20 -13.97 -7.51
C THR A 101 -17.11 -14.96 -7.92
N SER A 102 -15.96 -14.50 -8.40
CA SER A 102 -14.89 -15.39 -8.83
C SER A 102 -13.55 -14.69 -8.77
N ARG A 103 -12.78 -15.02 -7.75
CA ARG A 103 -11.35 -14.76 -7.74
C ARG A 103 -10.62 -16.09 -7.74
N ILE A 104 -9.82 -16.29 -8.78
CA ILE A 104 -8.98 -17.48 -8.92
C ILE A 104 -7.77 -17.30 -8.01
N TYR A 105 -7.64 -18.19 -7.05
CA TYR A 105 -6.48 -18.29 -6.15
C TYR A 105 -5.60 -19.48 -6.54
N SER A 106 -4.42 -19.53 -5.93
CA SER A 106 -3.49 -20.66 -5.99
C SER A 106 -4.20 -21.98 -5.64
N ASN A 107 -3.71 -23.08 -6.19
CA ASN A 107 -4.16 -24.44 -5.89
C ASN A 107 -5.63 -24.73 -6.22
N ASN A 108 -6.15 -24.20 -7.33
CA ASN A 108 -7.54 -24.40 -7.76
C ASN A 108 -8.55 -24.01 -6.67
N ARG A 109 -8.33 -22.88 -6.01
CA ARG A 109 -9.28 -22.33 -5.05
C ARG A 109 -9.98 -21.13 -5.67
N THR A 110 -11.29 -21.03 -5.45
CA THR A 110 -12.08 -19.88 -5.90
C THR A 110 -12.65 -19.18 -4.69
N GLY A 111 -12.34 -17.91 -4.51
CA GLY A 111 -12.93 -17.13 -3.43
C GLY A 111 -14.00 -16.20 -3.93
N PHE A 112 -14.95 -15.96 -3.04
CA PHE A 112 -16.15 -15.19 -3.27
C PHE A 112 -16.49 -14.42 -2.00
N CYS A 113 -17.26 -13.36 -2.17
CA CYS A 113 -17.71 -12.52 -1.09
C CYS A 113 -19.23 -12.37 -1.17
N ILE A 114 -19.88 -12.48 -0.02
CA ILE A 114 -21.33 -12.38 0.12
C ILE A 114 -21.63 -11.18 1.00
N LEU A 115 -22.31 -10.18 0.43
CA LEU A 115 -22.88 -9.05 1.16
C LEU A 115 -24.14 -9.50 1.90
N ASP A 116 -24.25 -9.17 3.19
CA ASP A 116 -25.47 -9.37 3.97
C ASP A 116 -26.50 -8.31 3.59
N THR A 117 -27.23 -8.57 2.51
CA THR A 117 -28.27 -7.67 2.03
C THR A 117 -29.39 -7.54 3.04
N LYS A 118 -29.76 -8.63 3.75
CA LYS A 118 -30.90 -8.66 4.69
C LYS A 118 -30.79 -7.63 5.82
N ASN A 119 -29.57 -7.38 6.32
CA ASN A 119 -29.33 -6.48 7.44
C ASN A 119 -28.65 -5.15 7.03
N ILE A 120 -28.77 -4.77 5.76
CA ILE A 120 -28.11 -3.57 5.23
C ILE A 120 -28.75 -2.28 5.79
N LYS A 121 -27.91 -1.28 6.08
CA LYS A 121 -28.35 0.06 6.53
C LYS A 121 -27.56 1.14 5.79
N ILE A 122 -28.13 2.33 5.67
CA ILE A 122 -27.50 3.46 4.97
C ILE A 122 -26.14 3.88 5.59
N ASP A 123 -25.88 3.55 6.85
CA ASP A 123 -24.63 3.87 7.53
C ASP A 123 -23.66 2.68 7.61
N LYS A 124 -24.08 1.48 7.18
CA LYS A 124 -23.42 0.24 7.55
C LYS A 124 -23.67 -0.92 6.59
N ILE A 125 -22.58 -1.63 6.24
CA ILE A 125 -22.63 -2.92 5.55
C ILE A 125 -21.93 -4.02 6.35
N LYS A 126 -22.33 -5.26 6.08
CA LYS A 126 -21.65 -6.46 6.56
C LYS A 126 -21.45 -7.42 5.39
N TYR A 127 -20.26 -8.00 5.27
CA TYR A 127 -19.96 -8.99 4.24
C TYR A 127 -19.05 -10.10 4.76
N SER A 128 -19.09 -11.25 4.10
CA SER A 128 -18.29 -12.42 4.44
C SER A 128 -17.49 -12.89 3.23
N SER A 129 -16.22 -13.20 3.44
CA SER A 129 -15.34 -13.75 2.41
C SER A 129 -15.16 -15.24 2.61
N TYR A 130 -15.26 -15.99 1.52
CA TYR A 130 -15.17 -17.44 1.51
C TYR A 130 -14.17 -17.93 0.47
N VAL A 131 -13.73 -19.17 0.63
CA VAL A 131 -12.95 -19.91 -0.36
C VAL A 131 -13.58 -21.27 -0.59
N ILE A 132 -13.77 -21.63 -1.86
CA ILE A 132 -14.10 -22.98 -2.30
C ILE A 132 -12.82 -23.65 -2.77
N ASP A 133 -12.60 -24.87 -2.30
CA ASP A 133 -11.68 -25.80 -2.92
C ASP A 133 -12.36 -26.42 -4.16
N ASN A 134 -11.87 -26.11 -5.37
CA ASN A 134 -12.54 -26.53 -6.61
C ASN A 134 -12.47 -28.05 -6.84
N LYS A 135 -11.66 -28.81 -6.07
CA LYS A 135 -11.62 -30.28 -6.16
C LYS A 135 -12.71 -30.91 -5.29
N THR A 136 -12.98 -30.34 -4.12
CA THR A 136 -13.92 -30.91 -3.14
C THR A 136 -15.26 -30.18 -3.07
N ASN A 137 -15.38 -29.01 -3.69
CA ASN A 137 -16.50 -28.07 -3.58
C ASN A 137 -16.83 -27.66 -2.12
N LYS A 138 -15.92 -27.90 -1.18
CA LYS A 138 -16.08 -27.46 0.21
C LYS A 138 -15.75 -25.98 0.31
N SER A 139 -16.64 -25.22 0.95
CA SER A 139 -16.44 -23.81 1.27
C SER A 139 -15.89 -23.64 2.69
N GLU A 140 -15.00 -22.68 2.85
CA GLU A 140 -14.44 -22.23 4.12
C GLU A 140 -14.71 -20.74 4.28
N LEU A 141 -15.23 -20.32 5.43
CA LEU A 141 -15.37 -18.91 5.78
C LEU A 141 -14.01 -18.38 6.23
N LEU A 142 -13.48 -17.38 5.53
CA LEU A 142 -12.22 -16.74 5.91
C LEU A 142 -12.43 -15.63 6.93
N LEU A 143 -13.41 -14.76 6.69
CA LEU A 143 -13.70 -13.63 7.56
C LEU A 143 -15.12 -13.12 7.39
N THR A 144 -15.58 -12.41 8.40
CA THR A 144 -16.77 -11.56 8.36
C THR A 144 -16.35 -10.15 8.75
N LYS A 145 -16.74 -9.17 7.94
CA LYS A 145 -16.39 -7.77 8.16
C LYS A 145 -17.64 -6.91 8.24
N GLU A 146 -17.57 -5.94 9.13
CA GLU A 146 -18.58 -4.92 9.32
C GLU A 146 -17.93 -3.56 9.04
N VAL A 147 -18.56 -2.76 8.18
CA VAL A 147 -18.00 -1.49 7.73
C VAL A 147 -18.98 -0.36 8.07
N ASN A 148 -18.47 0.67 8.73
CA ASN A 148 -19.19 1.91 8.96
C ASN A 148 -18.90 2.89 7.81
N LEU A 149 -19.92 3.15 7.00
CA LEU A 149 -19.80 3.92 5.76
C LEU A 149 -19.54 5.40 6.02
N TYR A 150 -20.12 5.98 7.07
CA TYR A 150 -19.88 7.39 7.42
C TYR A 150 -18.44 7.63 7.87
N LYS A 151 -17.86 6.72 8.66
CA LYS A 151 -16.44 6.78 9.03
C LYS A 151 -15.53 6.66 7.81
N LEU A 152 -15.93 5.86 6.82
CA LEU A 152 -15.20 5.67 5.58
C LEU A 152 -15.25 6.93 4.69
N ILE A 153 -16.43 7.54 4.53
CA ILE A 153 -16.60 8.85 3.85
C ILE A 153 -15.74 9.93 4.50
N ASN A 154 -15.82 10.05 5.83
CA ASN A 154 -15.05 11.05 6.55
C ASN A 154 -13.53 10.84 6.42
N ALA A 155 -13.07 9.58 6.50
CA ALA A 155 -11.67 9.25 6.29
C ALA A 155 -11.20 9.63 4.87
N TYR A 156 -12.04 9.39 3.85
CA TYR A 156 -11.75 9.80 2.48
C TYR A 156 -11.64 11.30 2.34
N HIS A 157 -12.59 12.08 2.87
CA HIS A 157 -12.56 13.54 2.74
C HIS A 157 -11.34 14.16 3.42
N ILE A 158 -11.03 13.73 4.64
CA ILE A 158 -9.84 14.20 5.37
C ILE A 158 -8.58 13.90 4.55
N GLU A 159 -8.44 12.68 4.05
CA GLU A 159 -7.28 12.28 3.25
C GLU A 159 -7.21 13.07 1.92
N ALA A 160 -8.35 13.28 1.26
CA ALA A 160 -8.43 14.02 0.00
C ALA A 160 -8.02 15.49 0.18
N ASP A 161 -8.55 16.17 1.20
CA ASP A 161 -8.20 17.57 1.50
C ASP A 161 -6.70 17.69 1.85
N ASN A 162 -6.20 16.77 2.68
CA ASN A 162 -4.78 16.66 3.02
C ASN A 162 -3.88 16.51 1.78
N ILE A 163 -4.26 15.64 0.83
CA ILE A 163 -3.51 15.43 -0.41
C ILE A 163 -3.53 16.69 -1.29
N ILE A 164 -4.70 17.32 -1.44
CA ILE A 164 -4.85 18.53 -2.25
C ILE A 164 -3.96 19.66 -1.71
N GLU A 165 -3.97 19.88 -0.39
CA GLU A 165 -3.09 20.85 0.28
C GLU A 165 -1.60 20.55 0.02
N GLN A 166 -1.22 19.27 0.06
CA GLN A 166 0.17 18.86 -0.20
C GLN A 166 0.61 19.15 -1.64
N VAL A 167 -0.29 18.98 -2.60
CA VAL A 167 -0.01 19.30 -4.00
C VAL A 167 0.11 20.81 -4.21
N GLU A 168 -0.73 21.61 -3.54
CA GLU A 168 -0.63 23.08 -3.56
C GLU A 168 0.74 23.55 -3.10
N ILE A 169 1.22 23.01 -1.98
CA ILE A 169 2.52 23.38 -1.42
C ILE A 169 3.66 22.92 -2.32
N PHE A 170 3.55 21.73 -2.92
CA PHE A 170 4.55 21.27 -3.89
C PHE A 170 4.64 22.18 -5.12
N LEU A 171 3.52 22.73 -5.59
CA LEU A 171 3.51 23.69 -6.70
C LEU A 171 4.21 25.01 -6.34
N ASP A 172 4.07 25.48 -5.09
CA ASP A 172 4.74 26.69 -4.61
C ASP A 172 6.23 26.47 -4.30
N ASN A 173 6.56 25.30 -3.76
CA ASN A 173 7.88 24.95 -3.25
C ASN A 173 8.26 23.52 -3.64
N PRO A 174 8.62 23.27 -4.91
CA PRO A 174 9.01 21.95 -5.38
C PRO A 174 10.27 21.47 -4.65
N TYR A 175 10.47 20.15 -4.60
CA TYR A 175 11.61 19.56 -3.91
C TYR A 175 12.94 20.09 -4.44
N SER A 176 13.80 20.49 -3.50
CA SER A 176 15.17 20.89 -3.82
C SER A 176 16.03 19.67 -4.17
N LYS A 177 17.12 19.89 -4.92
CA LYS A 177 18.10 18.83 -5.20
C LYS A 177 18.80 18.30 -3.94
N ASN A 178 18.78 19.06 -2.84
CA ASN A 178 19.42 18.70 -1.57
C ASN A 178 18.86 17.40 -0.97
N ILE A 179 17.59 17.06 -1.24
CA ILE A 179 16.99 15.81 -0.77
C ILE A 179 17.80 14.59 -1.24
N VAL A 180 18.31 14.61 -2.47
CA VAL A 180 19.14 13.53 -3.01
C VAL A 180 20.48 13.44 -2.27
N GLU A 181 21.10 14.58 -1.99
CA GLU A 181 22.40 14.61 -1.29
C GLU A 181 22.30 14.08 0.15
N VAL A 182 21.22 14.44 0.85
CA VAL A 182 20.93 13.97 2.21
C VAL A 182 20.72 12.45 2.22
N ILE A 183 19.94 11.91 1.27
CA ILE A 183 19.74 10.46 1.16
C ILE A 183 21.03 9.73 0.76
N LEU A 184 21.85 10.29 -0.14
CA LEU A 184 23.16 9.73 -0.49
C LEU A 184 24.14 9.74 0.69
N LYS A 185 24.09 10.76 1.54
CA LYS A 185 24.89 10.81 2.79
C LYS A 185 24.44 9.70 3.74
N LEU A 186 23.13 9.51 3.91
CA LEU A 186 22.56 8.43 4.73
C LEU A 186 22.99 7.05 4.22
N GLU A 187 22.89 6.80 2.92
CA GLU A 187 23.30 5.53 2.30
C GLU A 187 24.80 5.26 2.48
N ARG A 188 25.66 6.25 2.22
CA ARG A 188 27.11 6.11 2.39
C ARG A 188 27.49 5.73 3.82
N LYS A 189 26.97 6.45 4.81
CA LYS A 189 27.23 6.16 6.23
C LYS A 189 26.85 4.74 6.61
N TYR A 190 25.69 4.27 6.15
CA TYR A 190 25.27 2.88 6.40
C TYR A 190 26.24 1.87 5.77
N LEU A 191 26.68 2.13 4.53
CA LEU A 191 27.61 1.26 3.82
C LEU A 191 29.01 1.24 4.42
N ASP A 192 29.42 2.35 5.04
CA ASP A 192 30.69 2.50 5.76
C ASP A 192 30.64 1.86 7.16
N GLY A 193 29.50 1.28 7.55
CA GLY A 193 29.32 0.58 8.83
C GLY A 193 28.98 1.49 10.01
N GLU A 194 28.66 2.76 9.75
CA GLU A 194 28.25 3.70 10.80
C GLU A 194 26.81 3.44 11.27
N ASP A 195 26.53 3.78 12.53
CA ASP A 195 25.15 3.88 13.02
C ASP A 195 24.46 5.11 12.41
N ILE A 196 23.45 4.86 11.57
CA ILE A 196 22.70 5.90 10.87
C ILE A 196 21.47 6.40 11.63
N ARG A 197 21.16 5.91 12.85
CA ARG A 197 19.93 6.28 13.58
C ARG A 197 19.78 7.79 13.77
N LEU A 198 20.87 8.49 14.11
CA LEU A 198 20.87 9.96 14.25
C LEU A 198 20.68 10.66 12.89
N HIS A 199 21.41 10.23 11.87
CA HIS A 199 21.35 10.77 10.51
C HIS A 199 20.00 10.57 9.83
N LEU A 200 19.27 9.52 10.23
CA LEU A 200 17.94 9.23 9.74
C LEU A 200 16.94 10.30 10.22
N ASN A 201 17.07 10.79 11.45
CA ASN A 201 16.23 11.89 11.96
C ASN A 201 16.54 13.21 11.23
N GLU A 202 17.81 13.48 10.91
CA GLU A 202 18.20 14.62 10.06
C GLU A 202 17.55 14.53 8.67
N SER A 203 17.58 13.34 8.07
CA SER A 203 16.99 13.08 6.75
C SER A 203 15.48 13.28 6.76
N ILE A 204 14.80 12.82 7.81
CA ILE A 204 13.36 13.07 8.02
C ILE A 204 13.10 14.57 8.15
N ALA A 205 13.87 15.27 8.98
CA ALA A 205 13.69 16.70 9.20
C ALA A 205 13.84 17.50 7.91
N GLU A 206 14.80 17.14 7.05
CA GLU A 206 14.97 17.79 5.74
C GLU A 206 13.77 17.57 4.83
N VAL A 207 13.28 16.32 4.72
CA VAL A 207 12.11 16.01 3.88
C VAL A 207 10.87 16.74 4.40
N LEU A 208 10.73 16.87 5.73
CA LEU A 208 9.62 17.58 6.37
C LEU A 208 9.61 19.09 6.08
N LYS A 209 10.73 19.73 5.76
CA LYS A 209 10.74 21.16 5.36
C LYS A 209 9.88 21.45 4.12
N HIS A 210 9.61 20.41 3.33
CA HIS A 210 8.82 20.48 2.10
C HIS A 210 7.40 19.90 2.27
N LEU A 211 6.99 19.55 3.50
CA LEU A 211 5.72 18.89 3.80
C LEU A 211 4.91 19.66 4.87
N THR A 212 3.59 19.47 4.90
CA THR A 212 2.77 19.99 6.01
C THR A 212 2.91 19.15 7.28
N ALA A 213 2.61 19.75 8.43
CA ALA A 213 2.55 19.06 9.71
C ALA A 213 1.52 17.91 9.73
N ASN A 214 0.45 18.02 8.91
CA ASN A 214 -0.65 17.07 8.85
C ASN A 214 -0.37 15.84 7.96
N ASN A 215 0.69 15.85 7.15
CA ASN A 215 0.93 14.83 6.11
C ASN A 215 2.19 13.97 6.30
N LYS A 216 2.78 13.98 7.50
CA LYS A 216 4.02 13.26 7.77
C LYS A 216 3.94 11.77 7.44
N SER A 217 2.82 11.11 7.74
CA SER A 217 2.65 9.66 7.54
C SER A 217 2.35 9.25 6.09
N GLN A 218 1.93 10.17 5.24
CA GLN A 218 1.42 9.85 3.89
C GLN A 218 2.49 10.00 2.80
N HIS A 219 3.59 10.71 3.09
CA HIS A 219 4.68 10.87 2.14
C HIS A 219 5.53 9.61 2.03
N ARG A 220 5.74 9.10 0.81
CA ARG A 220 6.40 7.79 0.62
C ARG A 220 7.87 7.75 1.06
N ILE A 221 8.60 8.88 0.98
CA ILE A 221 9.96 8.95 1.53
C ILE A 221 9.92 8.83 3.05
N ILE A 222 9.04 9.57 3.73
CA ILE A 222 8.96 9.55 5.19
C ILE A 222 8.60 8.15 5.67
N TRP A 223 7.57 7.55 5.07
CA TRP A 223 7.19 6.18 5.39
C TRP A 223 8.36 5.18 5.23
N ARG A 224 9.14 5.27 4.15
CA ARG A 224 10.31 4.40 3.97
C ARG A 224 11.44 4.69 4.97
N LEU A 225 11.64 5.95 5.36
CA LEU A 225 12.58 6.31 6.42
C LEU A 225 12.13 5.72 7.77
N ASP A 226 10.83 5.70 8.05
CA ASP A 226 10.31 5.04 9.25
C ASP A 226 10.48 3.51 9.18
N LEU A 227 10.27 2.89 8.02
CA LEU A 227 10.61 1.47 7.82
C LEU A 227 12.11 1.17 8.06
N LEU A 228 13.01 2.11 7.74
CA LEU A 228 14.42 1.95 8.08
C LEU A 228 14.66 1.96 9.60
N LYS A 229 13.93 2.77 10.38
CA LYS A 229 14.01 2.70 11.86
C LYS A 229 13.64 1.31 12.37
N VAL A 230 12.59 0.71 11.81
CA VAL A 230 12.17 -0.66 12.15
C VAL A 230 13.29 -1.66 11.90
N LEU A 231 13.95 -1.57 10.75
CA LEU A 231 15.04 -2.45 10.36
C LEU A 231 16.27 -2.29 11.25
N LEU A 232 16.63 -1.05 11.60
CA LEU A 232 17.75 -0.77 12.49
C LEU A 232 17.52 -1.27 13.91
N ASN A 233 16.27 -1.49 14.30
CA ASN A 233 15.88 -2.08 15.58
C ASN A 233 15.51 -3.57 15.46
N TRP A 234 15.69 -4.18 14.27
CA TRP A 234 15.44 -5.60 14.05
C TRP A 234 16.68 -6.41 14.39
N GLU A 235 16.82 -6.71 15.68
CA GLU A 235 17.93 -7.51 16.19
C GLU A 235 17.64 -9.01 16.08
N SER A 236 18.67 -9.79 15.77
CA SER A 236 18.63 -11.25 15.73
C SER A 236 20.00 -11.83 16.09
N SER A 237 20.01 -12.87 16.92
CA SER A 237 21.22 -13.64 17.24
C SER A 237 21.67 -14.53 16.07
N ASP A 238 20.78 -14.80 15.11
CA ASP A 238 21.04 -15.65 13.95
C ASP A 238 21.77 -14.87 12.82
N PRO A 239 22.99 -15.29 12.42
CA PRO A 239 23.75 -14.60 11.37
C PRO A 239 23.05 -14.54 10.01
N GLU A 240 22.27 -15.57 9.63
CA GLU A 240 21.58 -15.59 8.35
C GLU A 240 20.41 -14.60 8.34
N ILE A 241 19.72 -14.47 9.47
CA ILE A 241 18.64 -13.49 9.65
C ILE A 241 19.23 -12.07 9.65
N ARG A 242 20.35 -11.83 10.35
CA ARG A 242 21.04 -10.53 10.29
C ARG A 242 21.44 -10.14 8.86
N ASN A 243 21.98 -11.08 8.10
CA ASN A 243 22.32 -10.84 6.69
C ASN A 243 21.09 -10.57 5.81
N LEU A 244 19.95 -11.19 6.11
CA LEU A 244 18.69 -10.90 5.45
C LEU A 244 18.18 -9.49 5.79
N VAL A 245 18.20 -9.11 7.08
CA VAL A 245 17.82 -7.76 7.54
C VAL A 245 18.71 -6.71 6.89
N ASP A 246 20.04 -6.89 6.89
CA ASP A 246 20.98 -5.98 6.21
C ASP A 246 20.67 -5.81 4.71
N TYR A 247 20.35 -6.91 4.01
CA TYR A 247 19.90 -6.83 2.62
C TYR A 247 18.62 -6.00 2.47
N ILE A 248 17.63 -6.21 3.35
CA ILE A 248 16.39 -5.44 3.35
C ILE A 248 16.68 -3.95 3.61
N THR A 249 17.57 -3.62 4.55
CA THR A 249 18.01 -2.24 4.85
C THR A 249 18.63 -1.56 3.64
N LYS A 250 19.61 -2.21 3.00
CA LYS A 250 20.22 -1.70 1.75
C LYS A 250 19.16 -1.49 0.67
N PHE A 251 18.20 -2.40 0.57
CA PHE A 251 17.12 -2.27 -0.40
C PHE A 251 16.16 -1.12 -0.10
N GLN A 252 15.86 -0.85 1.18
CA GLN A 252 15.06 0.32 1.54
C GLN A 252 15.80 1.63 1.27
N LEU A 253 17.09 1.73 1.59
CA LEU A 253 17.92 2.89 1.23
C LEU A 253 17.90 3.14 -0.29
N GLN A 254 18.09 2.08 -1.08
CA GLN A 254 18.00 2.13 -2.53
C GLN A 254 16.64 2.68 -3.00
N LYS A 255 15.54 2.20 -2.40
CA LYS A 255 14.18 2.65 -2.75
C LYS A 255 13.93 4.10 -2.37
N ILE A 256 14.51 4.59 -1.28
CA ILE A 256 14.39 5.99 -0.90
C ILE A 256 15.17 6.86 -1.89
N LEU A 257 16.37 6.43 -2.30
CA LEU A 257 17.15 7.13 -3.31
C LEU A 257 16.44 7.17 -4.66
N GLU A 258 15.86 6.06 -5.11
CA GLU A 258 15.02 6.02 -6.33
C GLU A 258 13.92 7.08 -6.29
N ILE A 259 13.19 7.18 -5.17
CA ILE A 259 12.13 8.16 -5.02
C ILE A 259 12.71 9.58 -5.05
N ALA A 260 13.81 9.84 -4.33
CA ALA A 260 14.45 11.16 -4.29
C ALA A 260 14.95 11.62 -5.68
N LEU A 261 15.47 10.69 -6.48
CA LEU A 261 15.87 10.93 -7.86
C LEU A 261 14.67 11.28 -8.73
N ASP A 262 13.60 10.47 -8.65
CA ASP A 262 12.39 10.68 -9.44
C ASP A 262 11.72 12.03 -9.14
N ILE A 263 11.54 12.38 -7.86
CA ILE A 263 10.88 13.65 -7.46
C ILE A 263 11.69 14.89 -7.82
N THR A 264 13.01 14.75 -8.03
CA THR A 264 13.89 15.86 -8.42
C THR A 264 14.28 15.83 -9.90
N GLY A 265 13.75 14.87 -10.68
CA GLY A 265 14.09 14.69 -12.10
C GLY A 265 15.57 14.36 -12.34
N GLN A 266 16.26 13.81 -11.33
CA GLN A 266 17.67 13.45 -11.44
C GLN A 266 17.83 12.00 -11.86
N TYR A 267 18.84 11.72 -12.67
CA TYR A 267 19.22 10.35 -13.03
C TYR A 267 20.53 9.98 -12.37
N ARG A 268 20.56 8.84 -11.66
CA ARG A 268 21.80 8.21 -11.20
C ARG A 268 21.70 6.69 -11.30
N PRO A 269 22.81 6.00 -11.64
CA PRO A 269 22.83 4.55 -11.61
C PRO A 269 22.68 4.06 -10.18
N ILE A 270 21.85 3.04 -10.01
CA ILE A 270 21.53 2.49 -8.70
C ILE A 270 22.39 1.26 -8.45
N ARG A 271 22.94 1.15 -7.24
CA ARG A 271 23.82 0.04 -6.87
C ARG A 271 23.06 -1.29 -6.89
N ARG A 272 23.70 -2.33 -7.46
CA ARG A 272 23.22 -3.70 -7.34
C ARG A 272 23.54 -4.25 -5.94
N ILE A 273 22.51 -4.73 -5.25
CA ILE A 273 22.64 -5.38 -3.94
C ILE A 273 22.72 -6.89 -4.15
N LYS A 274 23.73 -7.54 -3.55
CA LYS A 274 23.90 -9.00 -3.62
C LYS A 274 22.85 -9.70 -2.76
N LEU A 275 22.19 -10.72 -3.29
CA LEU A 275 21.24 -11.54 -2.53
C LEU A 275 21.95 -12.29 -1.39
N PRO A 276 21.44 -12.24 -0.16
CA PRO A 276 21.96 -13.04 0.95
C PRO A 276 21.66 -14.52 0.72
N TYR A 277 22.44 -15.41 1.35
CA TYR A 277 22.32 -16.86 1.20
C TYR A 277 20.87 -17.34 1.40
N LEU A 278 20.26 -16.95 2.51
CA LEU A 278 18.91 -17.37 2.90
C LEU A 278 17.86 -17.05 1.82
N LEU A 279 17.89 -15.84 1.26
CA LEU A 279 16.97 -15.41 0.20
C LEU A 279 17.28 -16.08 -1.15
N ARG A 280 18.56 -16.28 -1.45
CA ARG A 280 18.97 -16.97 -2.69
C ARG A 280 18.50 -18.42 -2.70
N GLU A 281 18.65 -19.14 -1.59
CA GLU A 281 18.16 -20.52 -1.47
C GLU A 281 16.62 -20.57 -1.49
N PHE A 282 15.94 -19.61 -0.85
CA PHE A 282 14.49 -19.48 -0.98
C PHE A 282 14.07 -19.37 -2.45
N TYR A 283 14.66 -18.47 -3.23
CA TYR A 283 14.33 -18.33 -4.65
C TYR A 283 14.68 -19.56 -5.50
N LYS A 284 15.71 -20.32 -5.13
CA LYS A 284 16.01 -21.61 -5.79
C LYS A 284 14.91 -22.64 -5.55
N ASP A 285 14.35 -22.68 -4.34
CA ASP A 285 13.22 -23.55 -3.97
C ASP A 285 11.90 -23.11 -4.65
N VAL A 286 11.71 -21.80 -4.86
CA VAL A 286 10.57 -21.28 -5.64
C VAL A 286 10.61 -21.76 -7.09
N LYS A 287 11.79 -21.73 -7.73
CA LYS A 287 11.95 -21.95 -9.19
C LYS A 287 11.28 -23.23 -9.74
N PRO A 288 11.48 -24.43 -9.19
CA PRO A 288 10.81 -25.63 -9.69
C PRO A 288 9.28 -25.64 -9.44
N LYS A 289 8.79 -24.82 -8.50
CA LYS A 289 7.39 -24.80 -8.03
C LYS A 289 6.67 -23.49 -8.39
N GLU A 290 7.22 -22.73 -9.34
CA GLU A 290 6.87 -21.32 -9.60
C GLU A 290 5.36 -21.11 -9.77
N LYS A 291 4.70 -21.95 -10.59
CA LYS A 291 3.25 -21.85 -10.87
C LYS A 291 2.39 -21.95 -9.61
N GLN A 292 2.82 -22.69 -8.61
CA GLN A 292 2.10 -22.88 -7.35
C GLN A 292 2.47 -21.81 -6.32
N VAL A 293 3.75 -21.45 -6.26
CA VAL A 293 4.32 -20.60 -5.21
C VAL A 293 4.14 -19.11 -5.48
N VAL A 294 4.40 -18.63 -6.70
CA VAL A 294 4.35 -17.19 -7.02
C VAL A 294 2.99 -16.55 -6.72
N PRO A 295 1.84 -17.18 -7.01
CA PRO A 295 0.54 -16.65 -6.62
C PRO A 295 0.40 -16.42 -5.10
N LEU A 296 0.91 -17.34 -4.28
CA LEU A 296 0.85 -17.28 -2.81
C LEU A 296 1.74 -16.17 -2.23
N LEU A 297 2.83 -15.80 -2.91
CA LEU A 297 3.71 -14.70 -2.46
C LEU A 297 3.07 -13.31 -2.61
N LYS A 298 1.99 -13.18 -3.39
CA LYS A 298 1.41 -11.87 -3.74
C LYS A 298 0.90 -11.09 -2.53
N ASN A 299 0.46 -11.79 -1.50
CA ASN A 299 -0.27 -11.24 -0.35
C ASN A 299 0.55 -11.19 0.95
N LEU A 300 1.74 -11.82 0.99
CA LEU A 300 2.57 -11.93 2.20
C LEU A 300 3.15 -10.61 2.74
N HIS A 301 2.94 -9.51 2.04
CA HIS A 301 3.40 -8.18 2.44
C HIS A 301 2.32 -7.40 3.22
N ASP A 302 1.16 -7.99 3.46
CA ASP A 302 -0.01 -7.33 4.04
C ASP A 302 -0.69 -8.29 5.01
N SER A 303 -0.37 -8.19 6.31
CA SER A 303 -0.92 -9.06 7.36
C SER A 303 -2.44 -8.92 7.52
N LYS A 304 -3.01 -7.79 7.10
CA LYS A 304 -4.46 -7.53 7.10
C LYS A 304 -5.14 -8.12 5.87
N HIS A 305 -4.39 -8.64 4.90
CA HIS A 305 -4.97 -9.28 3.73
C HIS A 305 -5.72 -10.56 4.14
N PRO A 306 -6.97 -10.78 3.68
CA PRO A 306 -7.78 -11.94 4.06
C PRO A 306 -7.08 -13.29 3.87
N PHE A 307 -6.21 -13.36 2.87
CA PHE A 307 -5.48 -14.56 2.45
C PHE A 307 -4.09 -14.72 3.06
N PHE A 308 -3.61 -13.75 3.85
CA PHE A 308 -2.24 -13.78 4.38
C PHE A 308 -1.93 -15.10 5.10
N ASN A 309 -2.79 -15.50 6.04
CA ASN A 309 -2.59 -16.72 6.85
C ASN A 309 -2.76 -18.00 6.02
N SER A 310 -3.74 -18.05 5.11
CA SER A 310 -3.97 -19.22 4.26
C SER A 310 -2.81 -19.42 3.28
N ASP A 311 -2.33 -18.34 2.67
CA ASP A 311 -1.23 -18.39 1.70
C ASP A 311 0.08 -18.80 2.37
N LEU A 312 0.36 -18.23 3.56
CA LEU A 312 1.54 -18.59 4.35
C LEU A 312 1.50 -20.06 4.80
N SER A 313 0.35 -20.54 5.25
CA SER A 313 0.17 -21.94 5.65
C SER A 313 0.42 -22.90 4.49
N GLU A 314 -0.08 -22.57 3.30
CA GLU A 314 0.10 -23.40 2.12
C GLU A 314 1.54 -23.38 1.60
N LEU A 315 2.20 -22.22 1.61
CA LEU A 315 3.62 -22.12 1.27
C LEU A 315 4.48 -23.02 2.15
N ARG A 316 4.17 -23.11 3.45
CA ARG A 316 4.91 -23.98 4.38
C ARG A 316 4.72 -25.47 4.10
N LYS A 317 3.71 -25.88 3.33
CA LYS A 317 3.53 -27.27 2.89
C LYS A 317 4.28 -27.57 1.60
N ILE A 318 4.33 -26.59 0.69
CA ILE A 318 4.91 -26.74 -0.65
C ILE A 318 6.45 -26.56 -0.64
N MET A 319 6.93 -25.65 0.19
CA MET A 319 8.35 -25.31 0.31
C MET A 319 8.98 -26.20 1.39
N ASP A 320 10.03 -26.95 1.07
CA ASP A 320 10.56 -28.00 1.95
C ASP A 320 12.02 -27.79 2.36
N THR A 321 12.70 -26.80 1.79
CA THR A 321 14.09 -26.49 2.19
C THR A 321 14.16 -25.81 3.56
N ASN A 322 15.23 -26.07 4.31
CA ASN A 322 15.50 -25.43 5.61
C ASN A 322 15.47 -23.89 5.51
N SER A 323 16.07 -23.33 4.45
CA SER A 323 16.09 -21.89 4.19
C SER A 323 14.69 -21.31 4.00
N SER A 324 13.85 -22.00 3.23
CA SER A 324 12.47 -21.56 3.01
C SER A 324 11.62 -21.66 4.27
N GLN A 325 11.70 -22.79 4.97
CA GLN A 325 11.00 -22.97 6.24
C GLN A 325 11.41 -21.92 7.26
N LYS A 326 12.69 -21.59 7.33
CA LYS A 326 13.20 -20.54 8.21
C LYS A 326 12.59 -19.17 7.91
N ILE A 327 12.59 -18.74 6.63
CA ILE A 327 11.95 -17.46 6.22
C ILE A 327 10.44 -17.47 6.54
N LEU A 328 9.74 -18.55 6.21
CA LEU A 328 8.29 -18.63 6.41
C LEU A 328 7.92 -18.70 7.90
N SER A 329 8.76 -19.29 8.74
CA SER A 329 8.58 -19.26 10.20
C SER A 329 8.75 -17.84 10.77
N ILE A 330 9.71 -17.05 10.27
CA ILE A 330 9.83 -15.63 10.65
C ILE A 330 8.53 -14.88 10.36
N LEU A 331 7.97 -15.03 9.15
CA LEU A 331 6.70 -14.39 8.79
C LEU A 331 5.52 -14.86 9.64
N LYS A 332 5.53 -16.11 10.09
CA LYS A 332 4.45 -16.69 10.90
C LYS A 332 4.47 -16.18 12.33
N GLU A 333 5.65 -15.97 12.88
CA GLU A 333 5.85 -15.58 14.28
C GLU A 333 5.86 -14.06 14.48
N GLU A 334 6.17 -13.31 13.43
CA GLU A 334 6.22 -11.85 13.47
C GLU A 334 4.83 -11.23 13.68
N LYS A 335 4.76 -10.23 14.56
CA LYS A 335 3.54 -9.48 14.89
C LYS A 335 3.60 -8.03 14.40
N ASP A 336 4.80 -7.52 14.16
CA ASP A 336 5.00 -6.18 13.63
C ASP A 336 4.62 -6.14 12.13
N GLU A 337 3.55 -5.41 11.82
CA GLU A 337 3.03 -5.27 10.45
C GLU A 337 4.07 -4.68 9.48
N GLN A 338 4.95 -3.79 9.95
CA GLN A 338 5.98 -3.16 9.13
C GLN A 338 7.09 -4.17 8.80
N ARG A 339 7.47 -5.03 9.75
CA ARG A 339 8.41 -6.14 9.50
C ARG A 339 7.84 -7.18 8.54
N ILE A 340 6.56 -7.52 8.69
CA ILE A 340 5.84 -8.39 7.74
C ILE A 340 5.84 -7.76 6.35
N TYR A 341 5.49 -6.48 6.23
CA TYR A 341 5.52 -5.75 4.97
C TYR A 341 6.91 -5.80 4.32
N LEU A 342 7.96 -5.55 5.09
CA LEU A 342 9.34 -5.52 4.64
C LEU A 342 9.80 -6.87 4.08
N LEU A 343 9.61 -7.94 4.86
CA LEU A 343 10.02 -9.28 4.46
C LEU A 343 9.16 -9.80 3.30
N GLY A 344 7.83 -9.71 3.41
CA GLY A 344 6.91 -10.13 2.36
C GLY A 344 7.14 -9.41 1.03
N SER A 345 7.45 -8.11 1.08
CA SER A 345 7.80 -7.33 -0.11
C SER A 345 9.06 -7.85 -0.80
N ILE A 346 10.07 -8.31 -0.04
CA ILE A 346 11.26 -8.93 -0.61
C ILE A 346 10.95 -10.30 -1.22
N LEU A 347 10.16 -11.14 -0.57
CA LEU A 347 9.82 -12.46 -1.12
C LEU A 347 9.07 -12.34 -2.45
N LYS A 348 8.11 -11.40 -2.53
CA LYS A 348 7.34 -11.09 -3.73
C LYS A 348 8.19 -10.61 -4.92
N ARG A 349 9.42 -10.16 -4.68
CA ARG A 349 10.36 -9.72 -5.75
C ARG A 349 11.03 -10.88 -6.49
N TYR A 350 10.73 -12.13 -6.15
CA TYR A 350 11.10 -13.25 -6.99
C TYR A 350 10.74 -12.93 -8.45
N ASN A 351 11.74 -12.97 -9.32
CA ASN A 351 11.60 -12.73 -10.74
C ASN A 351 12.21 -13.95 -11.44
N SER A 352 11.44 -14.61 -12.30
CA SER A 352 11.83 -15.84 -12.97
C SER A 352 12.82 -15.67 -14.12
N LYS A 353 13.26 -14.43 -14.38
CA LYS A 353 14.25 -14.11 -15.42
C LYS A 353 15.63 -14.69 -15.16
#